data_AF-A0AAJ6AVY3-F1
#
_entry.id   AF-A0AAJ6AVY3-F1
#
_cell.length_a   1.000
_cell.length_b   1.000
_cell.length_c   1.000
_cell.angle_alpha   90.00
_cell.angle_beta   90.00
_cell.angle_gamma   90.00
#
_symmetry.space_group_name_H-M   'P 1'
#
loop_
_entity.id
_entity.type
_entity.pdbx_description
1 polymer ?
#
loop_
_entity_poly.entity_id
_entity_poly.type
_entity_poly.pdbx_seq_one_letter_code
_entity_poly.pdbx_strand_id
1 'polypeptide(L)'
;MPGGRLTQQERKRIAQGLGDDLAYAEIARLIGRPTSTVTREVMRNGGPAAYRAERAQRATEQRSRRRTPPAAARDARPAPGEAGGRDPEAVRAYEETLTEVFLTSGLPRMAARVQAALALTDSGGLTAAELVDRLGISPASVSKAVAFMEAQGLVRRLTEGRRERYVIDNGVWYESIIASIRSNDLIVATAREGVRVLGAGTPAAIRLENTARFLDFLSDALRRAAEEARDVLYVGLEEEAGAREQG
;
A
#
# COMPACT_ATOMS: atom_id res chain seq x y z
N MET A 1 -5.80 11.32 -37.69
CA MET A 1 -6.90 10.70 -36.91
C MET A 1 -6.60 10.80 -35.42
N PRO A 2 -7.09 11.80 -34.65
CA PRO A 2 -6.81 11.83 -33.21
C PRO A 2 -7.89 11.03 -32.46
N GLY A 3 -7.82 9.70 -32.56
CA GLY A 3 -8.80 8.75 -32.01
C GLY A 3 -8.49 8.22 -30.59
N GLY A 4 -7.71 8.94 -29.79
CA GLY A 4 -7.37 8.57 -28.41
C GLY A 4 -8.39 9.08 -27.38
N ARG A 5 -8.44 8.42 -26.20
CA ARG A 5 -9.21 8.88 -25.02
C ARG A 5 -8.81 10.32 -24.64
N LEU A 6 -9.78 11.13 -24.20
CA LEU A 6 -9.49 12.46 -23.68
C LEU A 6 -8.62 12.37 -22.42
N THR A 7 -7.50 13.07 -22.45
CA THR A 7 -6.56 13.25 -21.34
C THR A 7 -7.17 14.08 -20.21
N GLN A 8 -6.57 14.02 -19.02
CA GLN A 8 -6.99 14.85 -17.88
C GLN A 8 -6.91 16.35 -18.21
N GLN A 9 -5.87 16.77 -18.94
CA GLN A 9 -5.70 18.17 -19.35
C GLN A 9 -6.80 18.64 -20.31
N GLU A 10 -7.17 17.81 -21.29
CA GLU A 10 -8.28 18.11 -22.21
C GLU A 10 -9.61 18.19 -21.45
N ARG A 11 -9.84 17.32 -20.45
CA ARG A 11 -11.05 17.36 -19.60
C ARG A 11 -11.12 18.63 -18.75
N LYS A 12 -9.98 19.13 -18.25
CA LYS A 12 -9.89 20.41 -17.52
C LYS A 12 -10.25 21.59 -18.43
N ARG A 13 -9.75 21.62 -19.66
CA ARG A 13 -10.11 22.65 -20.65
C ARG A 13 -11.59 22.60 -21.04
N ILE A 14 -12.20 21.41 -21.12
CA ILE A 14 -13.65 21.29 -21.31
C ILE A 14 -14.40 21.90 -20.12
N ALA A 15 -14.02 21.57 -18.88
CA ALA A 15 -14.68 22.12 -17.70
C ALA A 15 -14.56 23.65 -17.61
N GLN A 16 -13.39 24.20 -17.97
CA GLN A 16 -13.17 25.64 -18.02
C GLN A 16 -14.06 26.30 -19.08
N GLY A 17 -14.06 25.79 -20.32
CA GLY A 17 -14.88 26.36 -21.39
C GLY A 17 -16.39 26.31 -21.11
N LEU A 18 -16.86 25.32 -20.33
CA LEU A 18 -18.25 25.30 -19.85
C LEU A 18 -18.53 26.34 -18.76
N GLY A 19 -17.55 26.66 -17.92
CA GLY A 19 -17.66 27.73 -16.93
C GLY A 19 -17.64 29.13 -17.56
N ASP A 20 -17.00 29.24 -18.73
CA ASP A 20 -16.93 30.47 -19.53
C ASP A 20 -18.09 30.57 -20.56
N ASP A 21 -19.13 29.72 -20.44
CA ASP A 21 -20.30 29.64 -21.33
C ASP A 21 -19.99 29.48 -22.84
N LEU A 22 -18.84 28.86 -23.17
CA LEU A 22 -18.45 28.61 -24.55
C LEU A 22 -19.28 27.48 -25.18
N ALA A 23 -19.59 27.63 -26.47
CA ALA A 23 -20.24 26.57 -27.25
C ALA A 23 -19.33 25.34 -27.40
N TYR A 24 -19.90 24.13 -27.44
CA TYR A 24 -19.11 22.89 -27.53
C TYR A 24 -18.17 22.82 -28.75
N ALA A 25 -18.53 23.47 -29.86
CA ALA A 25 -17.68 23.53 -31.05
C ALA A 25 -16.42 24.40 -30.83
N GLU A 26 -16.53 25.46 -30.04
CA GLU A 26 -15.43 26.33 -29.60
C GLU A 26 -14.44 25.54 -28.74
N ILE A 27 -14.96 24.87 -27.72
CA ILE A 27 -14.20 24.03 -26.78
C ILE A 27 -13.46 22.93 -27.54
N ALA A 28 -14.13 22.29 -28.49
CA ALA A 28 -13.56 21.23 -29.31
C ALA A 28 -12.39 21.72 -30.19
N ARG A 29 -12.52 22.92 -30.77
CA ARG A 29 -11.46 23.57 -31.54
C ARG A 29 -10.23 23.86 -30.67
N LEU A 30 -10.45 24.38 -29.45
CA LEU A 30 -9.39 24.71 -28.48
C LEU A 30 -8.56 23.50 -28.04
N ILE A 31 -9.19 22.32 -27.94
CA ILE A 31 -8.50 21.08 -27.57
C ILE A 31 -8.08 20.22 -28.77
N GLY A 32 -8.31 20.68 -30.00
CA GLY A 32 -7.98 19.95 -31.23
C GLY A 32 -8.75 18.63 -31.39
N ARG A 33 -10.00 18.56 -30.92
CA ARG A 33 -10.86 17.36 -30.99
C ARG A 33 -12.16 17.62 -31.75
N PRO A 34 -12.83 16.58 -32.27
CA PRO A 34 -14.14 16.73 -32.87
C PRO A 34 -15.20 17.16 -31.84
N THR A 35 -16.14 18.04 -32.23
CA THR A 35 -17.25 18.52 -31.38
C THR A 35 -18.03 17.38 -30.72
N SER A 36 -18.29 16.30 -31.48
CA SER A 36 -19.00 15.12 -30.99
C SER A 36 -18.28 14.41 -29.82
N THR A 37 -16.96 14.58 -29.67
CA THR A 37 -16.19 14.04 -28.55
C THR A 37 -16.46 14.82 -27.27
N VAL A 38 -16.48 16.15 -27.35
CA VAL A 38 -16.79 17.03 -26.22
C VAL A 38 -18.24 16.82 -25.79
N THR A 39 -19.20 16.82 -26.73
CA THR A 39 -20.62 16.60 -26.42
C THR A 39 -20.86 15.26 -25.73
N ARG A 40 -20.29 14.16 -26.24
CA ARG A 40 -20.43 12.84 -25.62
C ARG A 40 -19.76 12.76 -24.25
N GLU A 41 -18.59 13.38 -24.08
CA GLU A 41 -17.90 13.42 -22.80
C GLU A 41 -18.73 14.17 -21.75
N VAL A 42 -19.25 15.36 -22.10
CA VAL A 42 -20.04 16.19 -21.19
C VAL A 42 -21.33 15.48 -20.79
N MET A 43 -22.09 14.97 -21.76
CA MET A 43 -23.37 14.28 -21.48
C MET A 43 -23.17 13.00 -20.67
N ARG A 44 -22.10 12.25 -20.94
CA ARG A 44 -21.80 11.00 -20.21
C ARG A 44 -21.39 11.24 -18.75
N ASN A 45 -20.95 12.44 -18.40
CA ASN A 45 -20.46 12.76 -17.06
C ASN A 45 -21.29 13.84 -16.35
N GLY A 46 -22.61 13.87 -16.62
CA GLY A 46 -23.57 14.66 -15.86
C GLY A 46 -24.14 15.88 -16.60
N GLY A 47 -23.77 16.11 -17.86
CA GLY A 47 -24.25 17.25 -18.64
C GLY A 47 -23.54 18.57 -18.28
N PRO A 48 -23.81 19.66 -19.02
CA PRO A 48 -23.03 20.90 -18.94
C PRO A 48 -23.01 21.52 -17.54
N ALA A 49 -24.15 21.55 -16.85
CA ALA A 49 -24.28 22.16 -15.53
C ALA A 49 -23.57 21.38 -14.40
N ALA A 50 -23.39 20.07 -14.57
CA ALA A 50 -22.79 19.21 -13.53
C ALA A 50 -21.43 18.60 -13.94
N TYR A 51 -20.89 19.01 -15.09
CA TYR A 51 -19.64 18.47 -15.61
C TYR A 51 -18.45 18.89 -14.74
N ARG A 52 -17.66 17.90 -14.29
CA ARG A 52 -16.43 18.12 -13.52
C ARG A 52 -15.32 17.22 -14.06
N ALA A 53 -14.18 17.82 -14.40
CA ALA A 53 -13.06 17.12 -15.02
C ALA A 53 -12.55 15.92 -14.20
N GLU A 54 -12.35 16.11 -12.89
CA GLU A 54 -11.83 15.04 -12.00
C GLU A 54 -12.84 13.90 -11.81
N ARG A 55 -14.15 14.21 -11.73
CA ARG A 55 -15.20 13.19 -11.67
C ARG A 55 -15.25 12.39 -12.97
N ALA A 56 -15.15 13.06 -14.10
CA ALA A 56 -15.13 12.41 -15.41
C ALA A 56 -13.91 11.48 -15.56
N GLN A 57 -12.73 11.91 -15.09
CA GLN A 57 -11.50 11.12 -15.08
C GLN A 57 -11.66 9.86 -14.23
N ARG A 58 -12.10 9.99 -12.97
CA ARG A 58 -12.35 8.85 -12.07
C ARG A 58 -13.38 7.88 -12.64
N ALA A 59 -14.50 8.37 -13.19
CA ALA A 59 -15.51 7.52 -13.83
C ALA A 59 -14.95 6.74 -15.03
N THR A 60 -14.02 7.36 -15.77
CA THR A 60 -13.38 6.76 -16.94
C THR A 60 -12.35 5.70 -16.54
N GLU A 61 -11.65 5.89 -15.42
CA GLU A 61 -10.75 4.91 -14.79
C GLU A 61 -11.50 3.73 -14.17
N GLN A 62 -12.60 3.99 -13.45
CA GLN A 62 -13.49 2.96 -12.91
C GLN A 62 -14.08 2.08 -14.02
N ARG A 63 -14.47 2.68 -15.16
CA ARG A 63 -14.97 1.93 -16.32
C ARG A 63 -13.90 1.09 -17.01
N SER A 64 -12.65 1.57 -17.11
CA SER A 64 -11.56 0.73 -17.62
C SER A 64 -11.24 -0.44 -16.68
N ARG A 65 -11.35 -0.24 -15.36
CA ARG A 65 -11.22 -1.31 -14.37
C ARG A 65 -12.37 -2.32 -14.48
N ARG A 66 -13.61 -1.87 -14.67
CA ARG A 66 -14.79 -2.73 -14.84
C ARG A 66 -14.84 -3.47 -16.18
N ARG A 67 -14.21 -2.95 -17.24
CA ARG A 67 -14.09 -3.62 -18.55
C ARG A 67 -12.96 -4.65 -18.63
N THR A 68 -12.16 -4.79 -17.58
CA THR A 68 -11.19 -5.89 -17.48
C THR A 68 -11.56 -6.82 -16.32
N PRO A 69 -12.55 -7.70 -16.47
CA PRO A 69 -12.56 -8.97 -15.75
C PRO A 69 -11.89 -10.04 -16.62
N PRO A 70 -10.92 -10.82 -16.12
CA PRO A 70 -10.82 -12.20 -16.58
C PRO A 70 -12.13 -12.90 -16.20
N ALA A 71 -12.61 -13.79 -17.08
CA ALA A 71 -13.87 -14.51 -16.94
C ALA A 71 -13.99 -15.40 -15.68
N ALA A 72 -12.97 -15.42 -14.80
CA ALA A 72 -12.94 -16.22 -13.57
C ALA A 72 -13.52 -15.50 -12.33
N ALA A 73 -13.74 -14.19 -12.38
CA ALA A 73 -14.20 -13.42 -11.21
C ALA A 73 -15.69 -13.61 -10.85
N ARG A 74 -16.41 -14.53 -11.50
CA ARG A 74 -17.81 -14.85 -11.15
C ARG A 74 -17.97 -16.00 -10.15
N ASP A 75 -16.90 -16.76 -9.88
CA ASP A 75 -16.94 -17.92 -8.99
C ASP A 75 -15.89 -17.84 -7.85
N ALA A 76 -15.56 -16.64 -7.38
CA ALA A 76 -14.82 -16.49 -6.12
C ALA A 76 -15.76 -16.87 -4.96
N ARG A 77 -15.87 -18.17 -4.70
CA ARG A 77 -16.43 -18.69 -3.46
C ARG A 77 -15.57 -18.15 -2.31
N PRO A 78 -16.16 -17.49 -1.29
CA PRO A 78 -15.40 -17.04 -0.12
C PRO A 78 -14.65 -18.23 0.48
N ALA A 79 -13.41 -18.00 0.89
CA ALA A 79 -12.59 -19.04 1.50
C ALA A 79 -13.33 -19.57 2.76
N PRO A 80 -13.29 -20.89 3.05
CA PRO A 80 -13.95 -21.44 4.23
C PRO A 80 -13.33 -20.82 5.49
N GLY A 81 -14.04 -19.87 6.12
CA GLY A 81 -13.56 -19.09 7.26
C GLY A 81 -14.05 -17.63 7.29
N GLU A 82 -14.44 -17.06 6.15
CA GLU A 82 -14.90 -15.65 6.04
C GLU A 82 -16.34 -15.42 6.55
N ALA A 83 -16.96 -16.40 7.20
CA ALA A 83 -18.35 -16.36 7.64
C ALA A 83 -18.53 -15.63 9.00
N GLY A 84 -17.91 -14.46 9.12
CA GLY A 84 -17.94 -13.65 10.34
C GLY A 84 -18.93 -12.49 10.30
N GLY A 85 -20.09 -12.60 9.66
CA GLY A 85 -21.19 -11.60 9.70
C GLY A 85 -20.86 -10.14 9.32
N ARG A 86 -19.61 -9.84 8.93
CA ARG A 86 -19.09 -8.51 8.66
C ARG A 86 -19.60 -8.00 7.32
N ASP A 87 -19.94 -6.72 7.26
CA ASP A 87 -20.27 -6.06 6.00
C ASP A 87 -19.03 -6.08 5.07
N PRO A 88 -19.10 -6.75 3.91
CA PRO A 88 -17.98 -6.81 2.97
C PRO A 88 -17.55 -5.43 2.45
N GLU A 89 -18.44 -4.45 2.38
CA GLU A 89 -18.10 -3.09 1.93
C GLU A 89 -17.30 -2.34 2.99
N ALA A 90 -17.73 -2.42 4.26
CA ALA A 90 -16.98 -1.86 5.39
C ALA A 90 -15.56 -2.44 5.50
N VAL A 91 -15.39 -3.77 5.32
CA VAL A 91 -14.07 -4.42 5.36
C VAL A 91 -13.18 -3.92 4.23
N ARG A 92 -13.71 -3.76 3.01
CA ARG A 92 -12.94 -3.21 1.88
C ARG A 92 -12.53 -1.76 2.10
N ALA A 93 -13.43 -0.92 2.63
CA ALA A 93 -13.11 0.47 2.95
C ALA A 93 -12.02 0.58 4.03
N TYR A 94 -12.07 -0.31 5.03
CA TYR A 94 -11.03 -0.40 6.05
C TYR A 94 -9.69 -0.90 5.47
N GLU A 95 -9.70 -1.90 4.59
CA GLU A 95 -8.50 -2.39 3.89
C GLU A 95 -7.82 -1.27 3.08
N GLU A 96 -8.60 -0.40 2.42
CA GLU A 96 -8.07 0.78 1.71
C GLU A 96 -7.43 1.78 2.68
N THR A 97 -8.10 2.10 3.78
CA THR A 97 -7.59 3.02 4.82
C THR A 97 -6.29 2.47 5.44
N LEU A 98 -6.27 1.19 5.78
CA LEU A 98 -5.09 0.53 6.35
C LEU A 98 -3.92 0.52 5.35
N THR A 99 -4.21 0.29 4.06
CA THR A 99 -3.20 0.39 2.99
C THR A 99 -2.61 1.80 2.90
N GLU A 100 -3.43 2.84 3.04
CA GLU A 100 -2.96 4.23 3.04
C GLU A 100 -2.06 4.56 4.24
N VAL A 101 -2.34 3.99 5.41
CA VAL A 101 -1.48 4.10 6.58
C VAL A 101 -0.10 3.49 6.31
N PHE A 102 -0.04 2.27 5.76
CA PHE A 102 1.24 1.63 5.43
C PHE A 102 2.01 2.34 4.31
N LEU A 103 1.30 2.95 3.35
CA LEU A 103 1.94 3.81 2.35
C LEU A 103 2.60 5.02 3.00
N THR A 104 1.92 5.65 3.96
CA THR A 104 2.42 6.84 4.67
C THR A 104 3.61 6.50 5.57
N SER A 105 3.68 5.28 6.11
CA SER A 105 4.84 4.81 6.87
C SER A 105 6.06 4.46 6.02
N GLY A 106 5.95 4.54 4.68
CA GLY A 106 7.08 4.37 3.76
C GLY A 106 7.13 3.01 3.06
N LEU A 107 6.13 2.14 3.23
CA LEU A 107 6.11 0.89 2.46
C LEU A 107 5.83 1.17 0.97
N PRO A 108 6.52 0.46 0.05
CA PRO A 108 6.15 0.47 -1.35
C PRO A 108 4.69 0.04 -1.54
N ARG A 109 3.99 0.65 -2.50
CA ARG A 109 2.55 0.42 -2.72
C ARG A 109 2.12 -1.03 -2.73
N MET A 110 2.92 -1.91 -3.34
CA MET A 110 2.55 -3.32 -3.38
C MET A 110 2.80 -4.06 -2.06
N ALA A 111 3.87 -3.72 -1.33
CA ALA A 111 4.11 -4.26 0.00
C ALA A 111 3.00 -3.81 0.97
N ALA A 112 2.56 -2.55 0.91
CA ALA A 112 1.45 -2.04 1.72
C ALA A 112 0.14 -2.80 1.48
N ARG A 113 -0.20 -3.09 0.22
CA ARG A 113 -1.39 -3.88 -0.13
C ARG A 113 -1.31 -5.33 0.35
N VAL A 114 -0.15 -5.97 0.19
CA VAL A 114 0.07 -7.34 0.70
C VAL A 114 -0.01 -7.34 2.22
N GLN A 115 0.55 -6.33 2.89
CA GLN A 115 0.52 -6.19 4.34
C GLN A 115 -0.91 -6.02 4.87
N ALA A 116 -1.73 -5.18 4.24
CA ALA A 116 -3.14 -5.02 4.62
C ALA A 116 -3.95 -6.32 4.41
N ALA A 117 -3.75 -7.03 3.29
CA ALA A 117 -4.44 -8.29 3.03
C ALA A 117 -4.08 -9.39 4.05
N LEU A 118 -2.80 -9.48 4.43
CA LEU A 118 -2.33 -10.41 5.45
C LEU A 118 -2.81 -10.03 6.86
N ALA A 119 -2.89 -8.73 7.19
CA ALA A 119 -3.39 -8.28 8.49
C ALA A 119 -4.89 -8.51 8.68
N LEU A 120 -5.66 -8.57 7.59
CA LEU A 120 -7.12 -8.71 7.60
C LEU A 120 -7.61 -10.13 7.26
N THR A 121 -6.71 -11.12 7.18
CA THR A 121 -7.09 -12.51 6.92
C THR A 121 -7.37 -13.26 8.22
N ASP A 122 -8.57 -13.82 8.36
CA ASP A 122 -8.94 -14.61 9.54
C ASP A 122 -8.20 -15.96 9.61
N SER A 123 -7.61 -16.40 8.48
CA SER A 123 -6.82 -17.64 8.41
C SER A 123 -5.41 -17.51 8.99
N GLY A 124 -5.00 -16.31 9.41
CA GLY A 124 -3.67 -16.02 9.95
C GLY A 124 -2.54 -15.94 8.91
N GLY A 125 -2.79 -16.33 7.66
CA GLY A 125 -1.83 -16.21 6.56
C GLY A 125 -2.44 -16.46 5.19
N LEU A 126 -1.73 -16.07 4.13
CA LEU A 126 -2.16 -16.28 2.75
C LEU A 126 -1.03 -16.91 1.92
N THR A 127 -1.40 -17.80 1.02
CA THR A 127 -0.50 -18.34 -0.02
C THR A 127 -0.29 -17.30 -1.13
N ALA A 128 0.73 -17.51 -1.97
CA ALA A 128 0.95 -16.68 -3.15
C ALA A 128 -0.27 -16.63 -4.09
N ALA A 129 -0.98 -17.75 -4.25
CA ALA A 129 -2.17 -17.84 -5.10
C ALA A 129 -3.34 -17.04 -4.51
N GLU A 130 -3.59 -17.18 -3.20
CA GLU A 130 -4.63 -16.40 -2.52
C GLU A 130 -4.33 -14.89 -2.54
N LEU A 131 -3.06 -14.49 -2.45
CA LEU A 131 -2.65 -13.08 -2.62
C LEU A 131 -2.89 -12.58 -4.05
N VAL A 132 -2.60 -13.39 -5.07
CA VAL A 132 -2.90 -13.07 -6.47
C VAL A 132 -4.40 -12.84 -6.67
N ASP A 133 -5.21 -13.78 -6.18
CA ASP A 133 -6.66 -13.77 -6.35
C ASP A 133 -7.30 -12.60 -5.59
N ARG A 134 -6.96 -12.44 -4.30
CA ARG A 134 -7.52 -11.38 -3.43
C ARG A 134 -7.15 -9.98 -3.91
N LEU A 135 -5.90 -9.76 -4.30
CA LEU A 135 -5.40 -8.43 -4.66
C LEU A 135 -5.60 -8.10 -6.15
N GLY A 136 -5.94 -9.08 -6.99
CA GLY A 136 -6.08 -8.93 -8.43
C GLY A 136 -4.77 -8.49 -9.10
N ILE A 137 -3.66 -9.07 -8.68
CA ILE A 137 -2.31 -8.72 -9.15
C ILE A 137 -1.58 -9.94 -9.71
N SER A 138 -0.50 -9.72 -10.48
CA SER A 138 0.26 -10.83 -11.05
C SER A 138 1.09 -11.59 -10.01
N PRO A 139 1.37 -12.90 -10.23
CA PRO A 139 2.27 -13.69 -9.38
C PRO A 139 3.66 -13.05 -9.21
N ALA A 140 4.17 -12.41 -10.26
CA ALA A 140 5.45 -11.70 -10.22
C ALA A 140 5.42 -10.48 -9.27
N SER A 141 4.30 -9.75 -9.24
CA SER A 141 4.13 -8.63 -8.30
C SER A 141 4.04 -9.10 -6.86
N VAL A 142 3.35 -10.22 -6.61
CA VAL A 142 3.34 -10.87 -5.28
C VAL A 142 4.76 -11.27 -4.89
N SER A 143 5.48 -11.96 -5.77
CA SER A 143 6.84 -12.44 -5.48
C SER A 143 7.79 -11.30 -5.14
N LYS A 144 7.76 -10.18 -5.88
CA LYS A 144 8.59 -9.00 -5.59
C LYS A 144 8.22 -8.33 -4.27
N ALA A 145 6.92 -8.19 -3.99
CA ALA A 145 6.45 -7.58 -2.75
C ALA A 145 6.83 -8.42 -1.54
N VAL A 146 6.59 -9.74 -1.60
CA VAL A 146 6.96 -10.69 -0.55
C VAL A 146 8.47 -10.71 -0.35
N ALA A 147 9.29 -10.79 -1.40
CA ALA A 147 10.75 -10.78 -1.26
C ALA A 147 11.27 -9.50 -0.57
N PHE A 148 10.67 -8.34 -0.92
CA PHE A 148 10.96 -7.10 -0.21
C PHE A 148 10.57 -7.19 1.27
N MET A 149 9.36 -7.68 1.56
CA MET A 149 8.86 -7.80 2.93
C MET A 149 9.70 -8.80 3.75
N GLU A 150 10.10 -9.94 3.19
CA GLU A 150 10.98 -10.92 3.84
C GLU A 150 12.34 -10.28 4.16
N ALA A 151 12.93 -9.54 3.22
CA ALA A 151 14.20 -8.85 3.43
C ALA A 151 14.13 -7.77 4.53
N GLN A 152 12.94 -7.22 4.80
CA GLN A 152 12.70 -6.24 5.86
C GLN A 152 12.19 -6.89 7.17
N GLY A 153 12.06 -8.22 7.23
CA GLY A 153 11.50 -8.91 8.40
C GLY A 153 9.99 -8.68 8.60
N LEU A 154 9.29 -8.21 7.56
CA LEU A 154 7.87 -7.83 7.59
C LEU A 154 6.90 -8.99 7.36
N VAL A 155 7.42 -10.13 6.89
CA VAL A 155 6.62 -11.33 6.64
C VAL A 155 7.48 -12.56 6.89
N ARG A 156 6.85 -13.61 7.41
CA ARG A 156 7.47 -14.93 7.55
C ARG A 156 6.78 -15.91 6.62
N ARG A 157 7.56 -16.84 6.08
CA ARG A 157 7.04 -17.97 5.32
C ARG A 157 6.96 -19.20 6.21
N LEU A 158 5.77 -19.78 6.31
CA LEU A 158 5.50 -21.04 6.98
C LEU A 158 5.19 -22.12 5.94
N THR A 159 5.66 -23.34 6.19
CA THR A 159 5.33 -24.50 5.35
C THR A 159 4.22 -25.28 6.01
N GLU A 160 3.05 -25.33 5.38
CA GLU A 160 1.91 -26.12 5.84
C GLU A 160 1.63 -27.22 4.80
N GLY A 161 2.14 -28.43 5.07
CA GLY A 161 2.10 -29.55 4.13
C GLY A 161 2.93 -29.28 2.87
N ARG A 162 2.26 -29.14 1.71
CA ARG A 162 2.91 -28.85 0.40
C ARG A 162 2.79 -27.39 -0.04
N ARG A 163 2.18 -26.51 0.77
CA ARG A 163 1.93 -25.11 0.40
C ARG A 163 2.68 -24.17 1.33
N GLU A 164 3.26 -23.14 0.74
CA GLU A 164 3.89 -22.04 1.48
C GLU A 164 2.84 -20.97 1.80
N ARG A 165 2.78 -20.57 3.07
CA ARG A 165 1.92 -19.48 3.56
C ARG A 165 2.75 -18.33 4.10
N TYR A 166 2.35 -17.13 3.75
CA TYR A 166 2.91 -15.89 4.26
C TYR A 166 2.09 -15.43 5.45
N VAL A 167 2.76 -15.13 6.56
CA VAL A 167 2.12 -14.66 7.80
C VAL A 167 2.75 -13.35 8.25
N ILE A 168 1.91 -12.48 8.81
CA ILE A 168 2.36 -11.37 9.65
C ILE A 168 2.12 -11.83 11.08
N ASP A 169 3.21 -12.07 11.79
CA ASP A 169 3.18 -12.52 13.18
C ASP A 169 3.51 -11.33 14.11
N ASN A 170 3.19 -11.41 15.40
CA ASN A 170 3.62 -10.44 16.41
C ASN A 170 5.15 -10.28 16.45
N GLY A 171 5.88 -11.35 16.08
CA GLY A 171 7.33 -11.30 15.88
C GLY A 171 7.81 -10.38 14.74
N VAL A 172 6.94 -9.99 13.79
CA VAL A 172 7.29 -9.05 12.71
C VAL A 172 7.58 -7.65 13.26
N TRP A 173 6.86 -7.20 14.28
CA TRP A 173 7.12 -5.91 14.90
C TRP A 173 8.47 -5.90 15.62
N TYR A 174 8.79 -6.99 16.32
CA TYR A 174 10.09 -7.20 16.94
C TYR A 174 11.22 -7.21 15.88
N GLU A 175 11.11 -8.04 14.85
CA GLU A 175 12.11 -8.14 13.78
C GLU A 175 12.27 -6.81 13.01
N SER A 176 11.20 -6.04 12.84
CA SER A 176 11.26 -4.69 12.24
C SER A 176 12.03 -3.69 13.10
N ILE A 177 11.82 -3.73 14.42
CA ILE A 177 12.60 -2.92 15.36
C ILE A 177 14.08 -3.31 15.29
N ILE A 178 14.39 -4.61 15.28
CA ILE A 178 15.76 -5.12 15.13
C ILE A 178 16.38 -4.70 13.79
N ALA A 179 15.63 -4.77 12.68
CA ALA A 179 16.09 -4.32 11.37
C ALA A 179 16.37 -2.81 11.34
N SER A 180 15.52 -2.00 11.98
CA SER A 180 15.70 -0.55 12.12
C SER A 180 16.95 -0.21 12.94
N ILE A 181 17.20 -0.93 14.04
CA ILE A 181 18.42 -0.82 14.85
C ILE A 181 19.66 -1.11 13.99
N ARG A 182 19.68 -2.22 13.24
CA ARG A 182 20.82 -2.55 12.36
C ARG A 182 21.06 -1.48 11.28
N SER A 183 20.00 -0.89 10.74
CA SER A 183 20.10 0.20 9.76
C SER A 183 20.72 1.45 10.40
N ASN A 184 20.27 1.82 11.61
CA ASN A 184 20.85 2.93 12.35
C ASN A 184 22.33 2.70 12.69
N ASP A 185 22.72 1.48 13.06
CA ASP A 185 24.12 1.14 13.35
C ASP A 185 25.04 1.45 12.15
N LEU A 186 24.58 1.17 10.93
CA LEU A 186 25.30 1.52 9.70
C LEU A 186 25.41 3.04 9.49
N ILE A 187 24.33 3.78 9.78
CA ILE A 187 24.34 5.25 9.71
C ILE A 187 25.32 5.83 10.74
N VAL A 188 25.31 5.31 11.97
CA VAL A 188 26.22 5.73 13.05
C VAL A 188 27.67 5.49 12.65
N ALA A 189 27.99 4.29 12.16
CA ALA A 189 29.35 3.96 11.70
C ALA A 189 29.81 4.89 10.57
N THR A 190 28.94 5.14 9.59
CA THR A 190 29.24 6.02 8.44
C THR A 190 29.39 7.48 8.86
N ALA A 191 28.55 7.97 9.77
CA ALA A 191 28.65 9.32 10.30
C ALA A 191 29.97 9.54 11.06
N ARG A 192 30.41 8.56 11.86
CA ARG A 192 31.69 8.60 12.58
C ARG A 192 32.90 8.57 11.64
N GLU A 193 32.84 7.84 10.53
CA GLU A 193 33.84 7.95 9.44
C GLU A 193 33.84 9.37 8.86
N GLY A 194 32.66 9.92 8.56
CA GLY A 194 32.52 11.28 8.03
C GLY A 194 33.14 12.35 8.94
N VAL A 195 33.05 12.20 10.27
CA VAL A 195 33.73 13.09 11.22
C VAL A 195 35.25 13.07 11.04
N ARG A 196 35.85 11.89 10.82
CA ARG A 196 37.30 11.77 10.56
C ARG A 196 37.70 12.41 9.24
N VAL A 197 36.89 12.22 8.20
CA VAL A 197 37.15 12.78 6.86
C VAL A 197 37.03 14.31 6.83
N LEU A 198 36.00 14.85 7.49
CA LEU A 198 35.70 16.29 7.44
C LEU A 198 36.53 17.12 8.42
N GLY A 199 37.29 16.48 9.31
CA GLY A 199 38.05 17.11 10.36
C GLY A 199 37.19 17.46 11.58
N ALA A 200 37.70 17.13 12.76
CA ALA A 200 37.05 17.42 14.03
C ALA A 200 36.82 18.93 14.21
N GLY A 201 35.66 19.30 14.78
CA GLY A 201 35.32 20.69 15.09
C GLY A 201 34.72 21.49 13.93
N THR A 202 34.68 20.95 12.70
CA THR A 202 33.91 21.60 11.62
C THR A 202 32.41 21.53 11.91
N PRO A 203 31.61 22.52 11.46
CA PRO A 203 30.16 22.48 11.64
C PRO A 203 29.50 21.21 11.06
N ALA A 204 30.06 20.65 9.99
CA ALA A 204 29.57 19.41 9.39
C ALA A 204 29.89 18.19 10.25
N ALA A 205 31.12 18.08 10.77
CA ALA A 205 31.50 17.02 11.70
C ALA A 205 30.67 17.08 12.98
N ILE A 206 30.40 18.27 13.53
CA ILE A 206 29.54 18.44 14.71
C ILE A 206 28.12 17.91 14.46
N ARG A 207 27.54 18.17 13.28
CA ARG A 207 26.22 17.62 12.92
C ARG A 207 26.24 16.11 12.83
N LEU A 208 27.21 15.52 12.13
CA LEU A 208 27.33 14.07 11.99
C LEU A 208 27.55 13.38 13.33
N GLU A 209 28.38 13.96 14.19
CA GLU A 209 28.63 13.48 15.55
C GLU A 209 27.35 13.52 16.41
N ASN A 210 26.58 14.62 16.33
CA ASN A 210 25.30 14.73 17.03
C ASN A 210 24.27 13.72 16.51
N THR A 211 24.19 13.50 15.19
CA THR A 211 23.32 12.48 14.58
C THR A 211 23.73 11.08 15.05
N ALA A 212 25.03 10.77 15.01
CA ALA A 212 25.55 9.48 15.47
C ALA A 212 25.18 9.25 16.94
N ARG A 213 25.44 10.22 17.82
CA ARG A 213 25.11 10.12 19.25
C ARG A 213 23.62 9.89 19.51
N PHE A 214 22.75 10.60 18.79
CA PHE A 214 21.31 10.44 18.95
C PHE A 214 20.81 9.05 18.49
N LEU A 215 21.24 8.60 17.31
CA LEU A 215 20.83 7.32 16.76
C LEU A 215 21.39 6.13 17.57
N ASP A 216 22.60 6.24 18.11
CA ASP A 216 23.21 5.25 19.00
C ASP A 216 22.37 5.09 20.28
N PHE A 217 22.05 6.20 20.94
CA PHE A 217 21.17 6.22 22.12
C PHE A 217 19.78 5.63 21.83
N LEU A 218 19.16 6.02 20.70
CA LEU A 218 17.84 5.54 20.32
C LEU A 218 17.85 4.03 20.04
N SER A 219 18.87 3.54 19.34
CA SER A 219 19.01 2.13 18.99
C SER A 219 19.18 1.26 20.24
N ASP A 220 19.97 1.73 21.20
CA ASP A 220 20.12 1.10 22.51
C ASP A 220 18.82 1.08 23.32
N ALA A 221 18.07 2.20 23.32
CA ALA A 221 16.78 2.28 24.01
C ALA A 221 15.74 1.33 23.40
N LEU A 222 15.65 1.29 22.07
CA LEU A 222 14.75 0.40 21.34
C LEU A 222 15.13 -1.08 21.55
N ARG A 223 16.43 -1.40 21.59
CA ARG A 223 16.90 -2.77 21.85
C ARG A 223 16.43 -3.26 23.22
N ARG A 224 16.65 -2.48 24.28
CA ARG A 224 16.20 -2.81 25.64
C ARG A 224 14.69 -2.97 25.72
N ALA A 225 13.95 -2.02 25.15
CA ALA A 225 12.49 -2.08 25.14
C ALA A 225 11.97 -3.30 24.37
N ALA A 226 12.60 -3.67 23.25
CA ALA A 226 12.23 -4.86 22.49
C ALA A 226 12.53 -6.15 23.25
N GLU A 227 13.64 -6.22 23.98
CA GLU A 227 13.99 -7.36 24.85
C GLU A 227 13.00 -7.52 26.01
N GLU A 228 12.58 -6.41 26.65
CA GLU A 228 11.60 -6.40 27.73
C GLU A 228 10.17 -6.71 27.25
N ALA A 229 9.77 -6.20 26.08
CA ALA A 229 8.43 -6.38 25.52
C ALA A 229 8.23 -7.74 24.84
N ARG A 230 9.26 -8.61 24.82
CA ARG A 230 9.13 -9.97 24.28
C ARG A 230 7.96 -10.68 24.93
N ASP A 231 7.78 -10.56 26.25
CA ASP A 231 6.70 -11.22 26.97
C ASP A 231 5.32 -10.59 26.68
N VAL A 232 5.25 -9.28 26.49
CA VAL A 232 4.00 -8.53 26.19
C VAL A 232 3.37 -8.93 24.85
N LEU A 233 4.20 -9.28 23.85
CA LEU A 233 3.74 -9.69 22.52
C LEU A 233 3.14 -11.12 22.50
N TYR A 234 3.42 -11.96 23.51
CA TYR A 234 2.99 -13.35 23.58
C TYR A 234 1.86 -13.63 24.59
N VAL A 235 1.49 -12.69 25.47
CA VAL A 235 0.46 -12.90 26.53
C VAL A 235 -0.93 -13.30 25.98
N GLY A 236 -1.24 -13.06 24.70
CA GLY A 236 -2.57 -13.37 24.13
C GLY A 236 -2.73 -14.72 23.43
N LEU A 237 -1.66 -15.49 23.18
CA LEU A 237 -1.75 -16.73 22.38
C LEU A 237 -1.75 -18.01 23.24
N GLU A 238 -1.26 -17.94 24.47
CA GLU A 238 -1.21 -19.10 25.37
C GLU A 238 -2.58 -19.41 26.01
N GLU A 239 -3.42 -18.39 26.24
CA GLU A 239 -4.76 -18.58 26.81
C GLU A 239 -5.72 -19.32 25.85
N GLU A 240 -5.59 -19.14 24.54
CA GLU A 240 -6.42 -19.86 23.55
C GLU A 240 -5.95 -21.30 23.29
N ALA A 241 -4.64 -21.57 23.40
CA ALA A 241 -4.10 -22.92 23.24
C ALA A 241 -4.50 -23.82 24.42
N GLY A 242 -4.47 -23.30 25.65
CA GLY A 242 -4.89 -24.04 26.86
C GLY A 242 -6.40 -24.33 26.94
N ALA A 243 -7.23 -23.55 26.26
CA ALA A 243 -8.68 -23.74 26.20
C ALA A 243 -9.12 -24.82 25.18
N ARG A 244 -8.30 -25.11 24.15
CA ARG A 244 -8.63 -26.11 23.12
C ARG A 244 -8.19 -27.54 23.47
N GLU A 245 -7.36 -27.72 24.49
CA GLU A 245 -6.95 -29.05 24.98
C GLU A 245 -7.84 -29.58 26.12
N GLN A 246 -8.82 -28.81 26.60
CA GLN A 246 -9.72 -29.18 27.70
C GLN A 246 -11.21 -29.28 27.32
N GLY A 247 -11.53 -29.29 26.02
CA GLY A 247 -12.91 -29.38 25.50
C GLY A 247 -13.23 -30.71 24.85
#